data_AF-A0A817B225-F1
#
_entry.id   AF-A0A817B225-F1
#
_cell.length_a   1.000
_cell.length_b   1.000
_cell.length_c   1.000
_cell.angle_alpha   90.00
_cell.angle_beta   90.00
_cell.angle_gamma   90.00
#
_symmetry.space_group_name_H-M   'P 1'
#
loop_
_entity.id
_entity.type
_entity.pdbx_description
1 polymer ?
#
loop_
_entity_poly.entity_id
_entity_poly.type
_entity_poly.pdbx_seq_one_letter_code
_entity_poly.pdbx_strand_id
1 'polypeptide(L)'
;MNDDLLGNYLSQDRNKLSSRIIQEVASSTIIENLTAEWWTLNLSQTVINDLLENLIPLVVLACEKVINEADERHLIETTIPDRSFNPINRLASFLMRNNPKYMHYSSLSPYHYSMKSLLNTKKIQVLKVYGEEETLLRTILKQRQNERSQQYDNISKEEERRKNLLRTLFFDWNVPERGWIQTRLVIIFILNIRK
;
A
#
# COMPACT_ATOMS: atom_id res chain seq x y z
N MET A 1 6.15 -59.44 2.72
CA MET A 1 5.16 -59.29 1.62
C MET A 1 4.09 -58.23 1.88
N ASN A 2 3.91 -57.69 3.10
CA ASN A 2 2.91 -56.65 3.38
C ASN A 2 3.46 -55.21 3.37
N ASP A 3 4.77 -55.01 3.56
CA ASP A 3 5.37 -53.66 3.58
C ASP A 3 5.41 -52.98 2.20
N ASP A 4 5.54 -53.75 1.12
CA ASP A 4 5.55 -53.22 -0.25
C ASP A 4 4.16 -52.71 -0.69
N LEU A 5 3.08 -53.29 -0.16
CA LEU A 5 1.71 -52.85 -0.44
C LEU A 5 1.42 -51.52 0.25
N LEU A 6 1.75 -51.39 1.54
CA LEU A 6 1.58 -50.13 2.28
C LEU A 6 2.44 -48.99 1.69
N GLY A 7 3.67 -49.30 1.26
CA GLY A 7 4.53 -48.35 0.56
C GLY A 7 3.91 -47.84 -0.75
N ASN A 8 3.28 -48.72 -1.54
CA ASN A 8 2.60 -48.33 -2.78
C ASN A 8 1.33 -47.50 -2.53
N TYR A 9 0.51 -47.85 -1.54
CA TYR A 9 -0.69 -47.06 -1.20
C TYR A 9 -0.33 -45.65 -0.73
N LEU A 10 0.65 -45.52 0.17
CA LEU A 10 1.11 -44.22 0.67
C LEU A 10 1.80 -43.38 -0.43
N SER A 11 2.50 -44.02 -1.36
CA SER A 11 3.11 -43.34 -2.52
C SER A 11 2.05 -42.87 -3.52
N GLN A 12 1.01 -43.68 -3.76
CA GLN A 12 -0.10 -43.33 -4.65
C GLN A 12 -0.95 -42.18 -4.08
N ASP A 13 -1.17 -42.16 -2.77
CA ASP A 13 -1.85 -41.05 -2.08
C ASP A 13 -1.01 -39.77 -2.08
N ARG A 14 0.30 -39.85 -1.87
CA ARG A 14 1.20 -38.68 -2.03
C ARG A 14 1.19 -38.12 -3.44
N ASN A 15 1.18 -38.97 -4.46
CA ASN A 15 1.12 -38.54 -5.85
C ASN A 15 -0.25 -37.92 -6.20
N LYS A 16 -1.35 -38.45 -5.67
CA LYS A 16 -2.70 -37.84 -5.78
C LYS A 16 -2.83 -36.51 -5.03
N LEU A 17 -2.22 -36.40 -3.86
CA LEU A 17 -2.19 -35.15 -3.09
C LEU A 17 -1.34 -34.11 -3.81
N SER A 18 -0.18 -34.49 -4.34
CA SER A 18 0.69 -33.62 -5.13
C SER A 18 0.00 -33.15 -6.41
N SER A 19 -0.70 -34.02 -7.14
CA SER A 19 -1.43 -33.62 -8.35
C SER A 19 -2.61 -32.70 -8.04
N ARG A 20 -3.32 -32.90 -6.91
CA ARG A 20 -4.35 -31.97 -6.44
C ARG A 20 -3.79 -30.60 -6.06
N ILE A 21 -2.68 -30.57 -5.32
CA ILE A 21 -1.99 -29.32 -4.95
C ILE A 21 -1.51 -28.59 -6.21
N ILE A 22 -0.95 -29.31 -7.18
CA ILE A 22 -0.52 -28.74 -8.47
C ILE A 22 -1.73 -28.19 -9.24
N GLN A 23 -2.86 -28.89 -9.25
CA GLN A 23 -4.09 -28.42 -9.90
C GLN A 23 -4.72 -27.22 -9.17
N GLU A 24 -4.63 -27.17 -7.85
CA GLU A 24 -5.08 -26.07 -7.01
C GLU A 24 -4.19 -24.82 -7.18
N VAL A 25 -2.87 -25.00 -7.27
CA VAL A 25 -1.90 -23.93 -7.57
C VAL A 25 -1.98 -23.48 -9.04
N ALA A 26 -2.21 -24.40 -9.97
CA ALA A 26 -2.40 -24.06 -11.38
C ALA A 26 -3.73 -23.31 -11.59
N SER A 27 -4.81 -23.74 -10.94
CA SER A 27 -6.06 -22.99 -10.95
C SER A 27 -5.93 -21.66 -10.23
N SER A 28 -5.20 -21.56 -9.11
CA SER A 28 -4.97 -20.29 -8.44
C SER A 28 -4.20 -19.31 -9.32
N THR A 29 -3.17 -19.75 -10.04
CA THR A 29 -2.40 -18.88 -10.97
C THR A 29 -3.21 -18.43 -12.20
N ILE A 30 -4.05 -19.31 -12.77
CA ILE A 30 -4.95 -18.94 -13.89
C ILE A 30 -6.02 -17.96 -13.41
N ILE A 31 -6.62 -18.24 -12.24
CA ILE A 31 -7.62 -17.37 -11.64
C ILE A 31 -6.99 -16.02 -11.25
N GLU A 32 -5.78 -16.01 -10.71
CA GLU A 32 -5.03 -14.79 -10.38
C GLU A 32 -4.70 -13.94 -11.62
N ASN A 33 -4.32 -14.58 -12.73
CA ASN A 33 -4.08 -13.88 -13.99
C ASN A 33 -5.37 -13.29 -14.57
N LEU A 34 -6.45 -14.09 -14.63
CA LEU A 34 -7.75 -13.61 -15.08
C LEU A 34 -8.18 -12.41 -14.25
N THR A 35 -8.18 -12.54 -12.92
CA THR A 35 -8.56 -11.46 -12.00
C THR A 35 -7.63 -10.24 -12.11
N ALA A 36 -6.34 -10.40 -12.43
CA ALA A 36 -5.44 -9.29 -12.74
C ALA A 36 -5.85 -8.52 -14.01
N GLU A 37 -6.37 -9.19 -15.04
CA GLU A 37 -6.89 -8.53 -16.25
C GLU A 37 -8.12 -7.66 -15.95
N TRP A 38 -8.95 -8.00 -14.97
CA TRP A 38 -10.08 -7.14 -14.56
C TRP A 38 -9.61 -5.80 -13.99
N TRP A 39 -8.38 -5.73 -13.46
CA TRP A 39 -7.80 -4.50 -12.92
C TRP A 39 -7.16 -3.60 -13.99
N THR A 40 -7.00 -4.07 -15.23
CA THR A 40 -6.45 -3.25 -16.31
C THR A 40 -7.53 -2.45 -17.06
N LEU A 41 -8.81 -2.62 -16.70
CA LEU A 41 -9.89 -1.82 -17.28
C LEU A 41 -9.77 -0.35 -16.88
N ASN A 42 -10.03 0.54 -17.84
CA ASN A 42 -10.06 2.01 -17.69
C ASN A 42 -11.31 2.51 -16.92
N LEU A 43 -11.68 1.83 -15.83
CA LEU A 43 -12.79 2.21 -14.97
C LEU A 43 -12.27 2.91 -13.71
N SER A 44 -13.13 3.69 -13.05
CA SER A 44 -12.78 4.27 -11.75
C SER A 44 -12.49 3.18 -10.73
N GLN A 45 -11.39 3.30 -9.99
CA GLN A 45 -10.94 2.33 -8.99
C GLN A 45 -12.03 2.01 -7.95
N THR A 46 -12.85 3.00 -7.60
CA THR A 46 -13.97 2.85 -6.66
C THR A 46 -15.06 1.93 -7.20
N VAL A 47 -15.39 2.07 -8.49
CA VAL A 47 -16.38 1.25 -9.18
C VAL A 47 -15.85 -0.17 -9.37
N ILE A 48 -14.57 -0.31 -9.75
CA ILE A 48 -13.94 -1.63 -9.90
C ILE A 48 -13.95 -2.39 -8.57
N ASN A 49 -13.60 -1.72 -7.46
CA ASN A 49 -13.63 -2.34 -6.14
C ASN A 49 -15.03 -2.85 -5.78
N ASP A 50 -16.07 -2.04 -5.99
CA ASP A 50 -17.46 -2.42 -5.65
C ASP A 50 -17.97 -3.57 -6.55
N LEU A 51 -17.61 -3.54 -7.84
CA LEU A 51 -17.90 -4.63 -8.78
C LEU A 51 -17.23 -5.94 -8.37
N LEU A 52 -15.96 -5.91 -8.00
CA LEU A 52 -15.18 -7.11 -7.65
C LEU A 52 -15.58 -7.69 -6.28
N GLU A 53 -15.93 -6.84 -5.31
CA GLU A 53 -16.40 -7.31 -4.00
C GLU A 53 -17.79 -7.94 -4.07
N ASN A 54 -18.70 -7.34 -4.83
CA ASN A 54 -20.13 -7.63 -4.70
C ASN A 54 -20.74 -8.29 -5.95
N LEU A 55 -20.50 -7.73 -7.15
CA LEU A 55 -21.24 -8.10 -8.35
C LEU A 55 -20.62 -9.27 -9.11
N ILE A 56 -19.32 -9.22 -9.38
CA ILE A 56 -18.63 -10.20 -10.23
C ILE A 56 -18.69 -11.61 -9.63
N PRO A 57 -18.42 -11.81 -8.32
CA PRO A 57 -18.52 -13.14 -7.73
C PRO A 57 -19.93 -13.72 -7.83
N LEU A 58 -20.94 -12.87 -7.71
CA LEU A 58 -22.34 -13.25 -7.81
C LEU A 58 -22.71 -13.65 -9.24
N VAL A 59 -22.26 -12.89 -10.24
CA VAL A 59 -22.51 -13.19 -11.65
C VAL A 59 -21.82 -14.49 -12.07
N VAL A 60 -20.57 -14.71 -11.65
CA VAL A 60 -19.84 -15.95 -11.93
C VAL A 60 -20.59 -17.16 -11.35
N LEU A 61 -21.03 -17.07 -10.09
CA LEU A 61 -21.84 -18.13 -9.46
C LEU A 61 -23.18 -18.36 -10.18
N ALA A 62 -23.83 -17.28 -10.63
CA ALA A 62 -25.07 -17.36 -11.39
C ALA A 62 -24.87 -18.10 -12.72
N CYS A 63 -23.80 -17.75 -13.44
CA CYS A 63 -23.42 -18.42 -14.68
C CYS A 63 -23.14 -19.90 -14.46
N GLU A 64 -22.37 -20.25 -13.43
CA GLU A 64 -22.08 -21.65 -13.07
C GLU A 64 -23.38 -22.43 -12.85
N LYS A 65 -24.31 -21.88 -12.08
CA LYS A 65 -25.61 -22.52 -11.84
C LYS A 65 -26.44 -22.71 -13.11
N VAL A 66 -26.45 -21.70 -13.99
CA VAL A 66 -27.21 -21.76 -15.25
C VAL A 66 -26.59 -22.78 -16.20
N ILE A 67 -25.26 -22.86 -16.27
CA ILE A 67 -24.54 -23.82 -17.09
C ILE A 67 -24.77 -25.24 -16.56
N ASN A 68 -24.68 -25.46 -15.24
CA ASN A 68 -24.97 -26.77 -14.64
C ASN A 68 -26.42 -27.20 -14.89
N GLU A 69 -27.40 -26.30 -14.76
CA GLU A 69 -28.81 -26.60 -15.09
C GLU A 69 -29.00 -26.91 -16.59
N ALA A 70 -28.23 -26.27 -17.48
CA ALA A 70 -28.24 -26.58 -18.91
C ALA A 70 -27.62 -27.96 -19.20
N ASP A 71 -26.55 -28.32 -18.50
CA ASP A 71 -25.86 -29.60 -18.63
C ASP A 71 -26.71 -30.77 -18.13
N GLU A 72 -27.32 -30.63 -16.94
CA GLU A 72 -28.26 -31.61 -16.37
C GLU A 72 -29.46 -31.90 -17.29
N ARG A 73 -29.85 -30.92 -18.12
CA ARG A 73 -30.95 -31.03 -19.09
C ARG A 73 -30.47 -31.45 -20.49
N HIS A 74 -29.17 -31.68 -20.67
CA HIS A 74 -28.53 -31.98 -21.96
C HIS A 74 -28.83 -30.94 -23.05
N LEU A 75 -28.98 -29.67 -22.64
CA LEU A 75 -29.29 -28.55 -23.53
C LEU A 75 -28.05 -27.98 -24.25
N ILE A 76 -26.85 -28.38 -23.82
CA ILE A 76 -25.58 -27.89 -24.36
C ILE A 76 -25.32 -28.47 -25.76
N GLU A 77 -25.65 -29.75 -25.96
CA GLU A 77 -25.39 -30.47 -27.20
C GLU A 77 -26.57 -30.43 -28.18
N THR A 78 -27.75 -29.99 -27.71
CA THR A 78 -28.95 -29.91 -28.53
C THR A 78 -29.08 -28.56 -29.21
N THR A 79 -29.23 -28.58 -30.53
CA THR A 79 -29.44 -27.38 -31.36
C THR A 79 -30.88 -26.86 -31.33
N ILE A 80 -31.79 -27.62 -30.71
CA ILE A 80 -33.21 -27.26 -30.62
C ILE A 80 -33.42 -26.44 -29.34
N PRO A 81 -33.85 -25.17 -29.43
CA PRO A 81 -34.09 -24.34 -28.26
C PRO A 81 -35.26 -24.90 -27.43
N ASP A 82 -35.00 -25.26 -26.18
CA ASP A 82 -36.06 -25.63 -25.24
C ASP A 82 -36.85 -24.39 -24.80
N ARG A 83 -38.17 -24.42 -25.01
CA ARG A 83 -39.08 -23.34 -24.62
C ARG A 83 -39.17 -23.16 -23.10
N SER A 84 -38.80 -24.19 -22.32
CA SER A 84 -38.83 -24.17 -20.85
C SER A 84 -37.58 -23.54 -20.21
N PHE A 85 -36.48 -23.48 -20.96
CA PHE A 85 -35.19 -23.02 -20.47
C PHE A 85 -34.75 -21.74 -21.19
N ASN A 86 -34.90 -20.61 -20.50
CA ASN A 86 -34.32 -19.34 -20.93
C ASN A 86 -33.17 -18.95 -19.99
N PRO A 87 -31.91 -19.00 -20.44
CA PRO A 87 -30.74 -18.76 -19.58
C PRO A 87 -30.71 -17.34 -19.00
N ILE A 88 -31.21 -16.35 -19.74
CA ILE A 88 -31.28 -14.95 -19.29
C ILE A 88 -32.26 -14.82 -18.12
N ASN A 89 -33.44 -15.43 -18.24
CA ASN A 89 -34.45 -15.40 -17.16
C ASN A 89 -33.96 -16.17 -15.93
N ARG A 90 -33.26 -17.29 -16.12
CA ARG A 90 -32.68 -18.08 -15.03
C ARG A 90 -31.62 -17.25 -14.29
N LEU A 91 -30.71 -16.62 -15.03
CA LEU A 91 -29.68 -15.76 -14.48
C LEU A 91 -30.29 -14.56 -13.73
N ALA A 92 -31.26 -13.86 -14.33
CA ALA A 92 -31.93 -12.74 -13.70
C ALA A 92 -32.65 -13.17 -12.40
N SER A 93 -33.37 -14.29 -12.43
CA SER A 93 -34.04 -14.80 -11.23
C SER A 93 -33.06 -15.19 -10.12
N PHE A 94 -31.88 -15.70 -10.49
CA PHE A 94 -30.81 -16.02 -9.53
C PHE A 94 -30.23 -14.74 -8.90
N LEU A 95 -29.94 -13.72 -9.71
CA LEU A 95 -29.42 -12.44 -9.21
C LEU A 95 -30.44 -11.71 -8.32
N MET A 96 -31.72 -11.72 -8.69
CA MET A 96 -32.77 -11.10 -7.88
C MET A 96 -32.93 -11.76 -6.50
N ARG A 97 -32.73 -13.08 -6.43
CA ARG A 97 -32.82 -13.84 -5.17
C ARG A 97 -31.59 -13.66 -4.29
N ASN A 98 -30.42 -13.42 -4.89
CA ASN A 98 -29.15 -13.33 -4.21
C ASN A 98 -28.65 -11.89 -4.22
N ASN A 99 -29.26 -11.04 -3.39
CA ASN A 99 -28.81 -9.66 -3.24
C ASN A 99 -27.50 -9.60 -2.44
N PRO A 100 -26.43 -8.97 -2.96
CA PRO A 100 -25.13 -8.91 -2.28
C PRO A 100 -25.19 -8.28 -0.88
N LYS A 101 -26.16 -7.38 -0.62
CA LYS A 101 -26.34 -6.76 0.71
C LYS A 101 -26.75 -7.75 1.82
N TYR A 102 -27.38 -8.86 1.44
CA TYR A 102 -27.95 -9.83 2.37
C TYR A 102 -27.35 -11.24 2.21
N MET A 103 -26.39 -11.40 1.29
CA MET A 103 -25.77 -12.67 1.02
C MET A 103 -24.66 -12.94 2.04
N HIS A 104 -24.78 -14.05 2.77
CA HIS A 104 -23.68 -14.51 3.62
C HIS A 104 -22.64 -15.20 2.74
N TYR A 105 -21.55 -14.51 2.45
CA TYR A 105 -20.43 -14.99 1.62
C TYR A 105 -19.62 -16.15 2.23
N SER A 106 -20.09 -16.78 3.31
CA SER A 106 -19.36 -17.80 4.06
C SER A 106 -19.11 -19.10 3.29
N SER A 107 -19.62 -19.23 2.06
CA SER A 107 -19.49 -20.43 1.23
C SER A 107 -19.34 -20.14 -0.28
N LEU A 108 -18.73 -19.02 -0.67
CA LEU A 108 -18.52 -18.76 -2.11
C LEU A 108 -17.27 -19.47 -2.67
N SER A 109 -17.34 -19.73 -3.97
CA SER A 109 -16.39 -20.50 -4.77
C SER A 109 -14.92 -20.05 -4.59
N PRO A 110 -13.94 -20.92 -4.90
CA PRO A 110 -12.50 -20.58 -4.85
C PRO A 110 -12.13 -19.29 -5.60
N TYR A 111 -12.92 -18.94 -6.63
CA TYR A 111 -12.78 -17.69 -7.38
C TYR A 111 -13.06 -16.43 -6.54
N HIS A 112 -14.06 -16.48 -5.65
CA HIS A 112 -14.36 -15.35 -4.77
C HIS A 112 -13.22 -15.10 -3.77
N TYR A 113 -12.63 -16.18 -3.24
CA TYR A 113 -11.53 -16.07 -2.27
C TYR A 113 -10.29 -15.41 -2.89
N SER A 114 -9.88 -15.89 -4.06
CA SER A 114 -8.74 -15.34 -4.82
C SER A 114 -8.98 -13.87 -5.19
N MET A 115 -10.17 -13.53 -5.68
CA MET A 115 -10.56 -12.14 -5.99
C MET A 115 -10.42 -11.22 -4.76
N LYS A 116 -10.94 -11.66 -3.61
CA LYS A 116 -10.89 -10.90 -2.36
C LYS A 116 -9.46 -10.75 -1.84
N SER A 117 -8.64 -11.79 -1.96
CA SER A 117 -7.22 -11.76 -1.59
C SER A 117 -6.46 -10.72 -2.41
N LEU A 118 -6.67 -10.70 -3.73
CA LEU A 118 -6.03 -9.73 -4.63
C LEU A 118 -6.50 -8.30 -4.36
N LEU A 119 -7.78 -8.11 -4.07
CA LEU A 119 -8.31 -6.81 -3.70
C LEU A 119 -7.70 -6.30 -2.38
N ASN A 120 -7.53 -7.18 -1.39
CA ASN A 120 -6.88 -6.83 -0.12
C ASN A 120 -5.39 -6.51 -0.32
N THR A 121 -4.66 -7.28 -1.12
CA THR A 121 -3.24 -6.99 -1.41
C THR A 121 -3.07 -5.65 -2.12
N LYS A 122 -3.95 -5.30 -3.06
CA LYS A 122 -3.99 -3.97 -3.70
C LYS A 122 -4.31 -2.85 -2.71
N LYS A 123 -5.31 -3.02 -1.83
CA LYS A 123 -5.61 -2.04 -0.76
C LYS A 123 -4.38 -1.79 0.13
N ILE A 124 -3.68 -2.86 0.51
CA ILE A 124 -2.45 -2.78 1.30
C ILE A 124 -1.34 -2.05 0.52
N GLN A 125 -1.15 -2.33 -0.78
CA GLN A 125 -0.17 -1.63 -1.62
C GLN A 125 -0.45 -0.12 -1.69
N VAL A 126 -1.70 0.27 -1.91
CA VAL A 126 -2.11 1.67 -1.94
C VAL A 126 -1.82 2.35 -0.59
N LEU A 127 -2.17 1.72 0.53
CA LEU A 127 -1.89 2.25 1.86
C LEU A 127 -0.38 2.37 2.14
N LYS A 128 0.44 1.43 1.65
CA LYS A 128 1.90 1.50 1.76
C LYS A 128 2.48 2.70 1.01
N VAL A 129 2.04 2.93 -0.22
CA VAL A 129 2.50 4.08 -1.03
C VAL A 129 2.16 5.40 -0.34
N TYR A 130 0.92 5.57 0.14
CA TYR A 130 0.54 6.77 0.88
C TYR A 130 1.30 6.93 2.21
N GLY A 131 1.54 5.82 2.93
CA GLY A 131 2.35 5.84 4.16
C GLY A 131 3.81 6.23 3.90
N GLU A 132 4.41 5.72 2.82
CA GLU A 132 5.76 6.07 2.40
C GLU A 132 5.86 7.56 2.07
N GLU A 133 4.94 8.11 1.28
CA GLU A 133 4.88 9.55 0.98
C GLU A 133 4.73 10.41 2.25
N GLU A 134 3.87 10.01 3.19
CA GLU A 134 3.70 10.71 4.46
C GLU A 134 4.98 10.69 5.30
N THR A 135 5.67 9.55 5.36
CA THR A 135 6.92 9.42 6.11
C THR A 135 8.01 10.31 5.51
N LEU A 136 8.12 10.37 4.18
CA LEU A 136 9.05 11.25 3.47
C LEU A 136 8.75 12.73 3.74
N LEU A 137 7.47 13.12 3.74
CA LEU A 137 7.09 14.50 4.08
C LEU A 137 7.47 14.85 5.52
N ARG A 138 7.25 13.94 6.47
CA ARG A 138 7.60 14.14 7.88
C ARG A 138 9.11 14.26 8.10
N THR A 139 9.93 13.48 7.38
CA THR A 139 11.39 13.57 7.48
C THR A 139 11.91 14.89 6.91
N ILE A 140 11.40 15.34 5.76
CA ILE A 140 11.73 16.64 5.16
C ILE A 140 11.38 17.78 6.10
N LEU A 141 10.19 17.75 6.72
CA LEU A 141 9.78 18.78 7.69
C LEU A 141 10.70 18.82 8.92
N LYS A 142 11.05 17.66 9.47
CA LYS A 142 12.00 17.56 10.59
C LYS A 142 13.39 18.09 10.21
N GLN A 143 13.89 17.78 9.01
CA GLN A 143 15.17 18.29 8.53
C GLN A 143 15.17 19.81 8.44
N ARG A 144 14.15 20.41 7.79
CA ARG A 144 14.03 21.87 7.72
C ARG A 144 13.92 22.54 9.09
N GLN A 145 13.22 21.90 10.03
CA GLN A 145 13.12 22.40 11.40
C GLN A 145 14.48 22.38 12.09
N ASN A 146 15.24 21.29 11.96
CA ASN A 146 16.58 21.17 12.54
C ASN A 146 17.56 22.17 11.94
N GLU A 147 17.53 22.38 10.62
CA GLU A 147 18.36 23.37 9.94
C GLU A 147 18.09 24.79 10.46
N ARG A 148 16.82 25.16 10.63
CA ARG A 148 16.43 26.45 11.23
C ARG A 148 16.94 26.58 12.65
N SER A 149 16.75 25.55 13.49
CA SER A 149 17.25 25.55 14.86
C SER A 149 18.77 25.72 14.91
N GLN A 150 19.51 25.00 14.06
CA GLN A 150 20.97 25.12 13.98
C GLN A 150 21.41 26.53 13.54
N GLN A 151 20.70 27.15 12.60
CA GLN A 151 20.97 28.53 12.20
C GLN A 151 20.78 29.50 13.36
N TYR A 152 19.67 29.38 14.11
CA TYR A 152 19.42 30.21 15.29
C TYR A 152 20.48 30.00 16.37
N ASP A 153 20.87 28.75 16.63
CA ASP A 153 21.93 28.43 17.60
C ASP A 153 23.27 29.03 17.19
N ASN A 154 23.61 28.98 15.90
CA ASN A 154 24.85 29.55 15.38
C ASN A 154 24.85 31.09 15.49
N ILE A 155 23.73 31.74 15.14
CA ILE A 155 23.57 33.19 15.28
C ILE A 155 23.71 33.60 16.75
N SER A 156 23.03 32.89 17.66
CA SER A 156 23.08 33.16 19.11
C SER A 156 24.52 33.04 19.66
N LYS A 157 25.23 31.97 19.29
CA LYS A 157 26.65 31.78 19.66
C LYS A 157 27.54 32.91 19.14
N GLU A 158 27.29 33.37 17.92
CA GLU A 158 28.10 34.43 17.33
C GLU A 158 27.80 35.81 17.96
N GLU A 159 26.54 36.09 18.29
CA GLU A 159 26.17 37.27 19.09
C GLU A 159 26.82 37.25 20.47
N GLU A 160 26.82 36.10 21.15
CA GLU A 160 27.44 35.95 22.46
C GLU A 160 28.95 36.14 22.40
N ARG A 161 29.60 35.58 21.36
CA ARG A 161 31.03 35.82 21.08
C ARG A 161 31.31 37.31 20.86
N ARG A 162 30.49 38.01 20.06
CA ARG A 162 30.62 39.45 19.80
C ARG A 162 30.45 40.27 21.08
N LYS A 163 29.47 39.95 21.92
CA LYS A 163 29.27 40.60 23.23
C LYS A 163 30.47 40.41 24.16
N ASN A 164 31.05 39.20 24.18
CA ASN A 164 32.22 38.91 25.00
C ASN A 164 33.46 39.69 24.53
N LEU A 165 33.70 39.79 23.22
CA LEU A 165 34.77 40.63 22.66
C LEU A 165 34.56 42.11 22.96
N LEU A 166 33.32 42.61 22.87
CA LEU A 166 33.01 44.00 23.23
C LEU A 166 33.27 44.26 24.71
N ARG A 167 32.96 43.31 25.60
CA ARG A 167 33.28 43.43 27.04
C ARG A 167 34.79 43.52 27.27
N THR A 168 35.59 42.67 26.62
CA THR A 168 37.06 42.72 26.78
C THR A 168 37.64 44.04 26.28
N LEU A 169 37.21 44.49 25.09
CA LEU A 169 37.62 45.78 24.54
C LEU A 169 37.17 46.96 25.42
N PHE A 170 35.97 46.88 26.00
CA PHE A 170 35.47 47.90 26.92
C PHE A 170 36.36 48.00 28.16
N PHE A 171 36.76 46.89 28.78
CA PHE A 171 37.69 46.95 29.92
C PHE A 171 39.08 47.48 29.52
N ASP A 172 39.56 47.12 28.33
CA ASP A 172 40.85 47.63 27.82
C ASP A 172 40.81 49.13 27.49
N TRP A 173 39.66 49.64 27.04
CA TRP A 173 39.48 51.06 26.68
C TRP A 173 39.00 51.92 27.85
N ASN A 174 38.34 51.34 28.85
CA ASN A 174 37.84 52.01 30.04
C ASN A 174 38.97 52.20 31.05
N VAL A 175 39.85 53.14 30.73
CA VAL A 175 40.91 53.62 31.63
C VAL A 175 40.30 54.65 32.59
N PRO A 176 40.42 54.50 33.91
CA PRO A 176 39.81 55.43 34.86
C PRO A 176 40.39 56.84 34.68
N GLU A 177 39.50 57.82 34.50
CA GLU A 177 39.81 59.24 34.40
C GLU A 177 40.41 59.76 35.71
N ARG A 178 41.72 59.58 35.88
CA ARG A 178 42.51 60.39 36.82
C ARG A 178 43.20 61.49 36.04
N GLY A 179 42.41 62.49 35.63
CA GLY A 179 42.82 63.86 35.29
C GLY A 179 43.83 64.09 34.16
N TRP A 180 44.45 63.05 33.60
CA TRP A 180 45.47 63.14 32.57
C TRP A 180 45.13 62.08 31.52
N ILE A 181 44.83 62.52 30.30
CA ILE A 181 44.55 61.63 29.17
C ILE A 181 45.80 60.75 28.98
N GLN A 182 45.67 59.47 29.30
CA GLN A 182 46.79 58.56 29.28
C GLN A 182 47.25 58.34 27.83
N THR A 183 48.52 58.62 27.60
CA THR A 183 49.28 58.55 26.33
C THR A 183 49.07 57.25 25.54
N ARG A 184 48.57 56.19 26.17
CA ARG A 184 48.25 54.90 25.56
C ARG A 184 47.14 54.98 24.50
N LEU A 185 46.11 55.81 24.70
CA LEU A 185 45.03 55.98 23.72
C LEU A 185 45.49 56.76 22.48
N VAL A 186 46.37 57.75 22.66
CA VAL A 186 46.95 58.55 21.57
C VAL A 186 47.88 57.69 20.69
N ILE A 187 48.67 56.80 21.30
CA ILE A 187 49.57 55.88 20.57
C ILE A 187 48.77 54.86 19.74
N ILE A 188 47.68 54.30 20.27
CA ILE A 188 46.84 53.34 19.55
C ILE A 188 46.11 54.03 18.38
N PHE A 189 45.61 55.25 18.55
CA PHE A 189 44.95 56.01 17.49
C PHE A 189 45.92 56.38 16.35
N ILE A 190 47.15 56.79 16.69
CA ILE A 190 48.17 57.17 15.68
C ILE A 190 48.70 55.95 14.92
N LEU A 191 48.81 54.79 15.56
CA LEU A 191 49.25 53.55 14.90
C LEU A 191 48.19 52.97 13.94
N ASN A 192 46.91 53.16 14.22
CA ASN A 192 45.84 52.60 13.39
C ASN A 192 45.47 53.48 12.18
N ILE A 193 45.88 54.75 12.16
CA ILE A 193 45.70 55.66 11.01
C ILE A 193 46.81 55.48 9.95
N ARG A 194 47.90 54.78 10.28
CA ARG A 194 49.09 54.65 9.42
C ARG A 194 49.18 53.32 8.65
N LYS A 195 48.09 52.56 8.57
CA LYS A 195 47.98 51.33 7.77
C LYS A 195 46.80 51.39 6.81
#